data_AF-A0A7V1H550-F1
#
_entry.id   AF-A0A7V1H550-F1
#
_cell.length_a   1.000
_cell.length_b   1.000
_cell.length_c   1.000
_cell.angle_alpha   90.00
_cell.angle_beta   90.00
_cell.angle_gamma   90.00
#
_symmetry.space_group_name_H-M   'P 1'
#
loop_
_entity.id
_entity.type
_entity.pdbx_description
1 polymer ?
#
loop_
_entity_poly.entity_id
_entity_poly.type
_entity_poly.pdbx_seq_one_letter_code
_entity_poly.pdbx_strand_id
1 'polypeptide(L)'
;MHDIHDLLSIRNTEYDDGLKRNGLTIEKIVQEEKAALENSDGIIAVSDAIFDIAFDRYQLDSRRCLVFQNYVAGEMLPVTDDKKLSDKDGMIHMVYEGHLDSDRNGGHYDLFDMFTEIARQGINIHIYPSRDTPIYRNFSKNESLIHYHETVNPARLIRELTKYDFGWGTTAVLGRTAWCILQTMFLTQKR
;
A
#
# COMPACT_ATOMS: atom_id res chain seq x y z
N MET A 1 17.34 -16.39 10.55
CA MET A 1 17.21 -15.01 10.04
C MET A 1 15.72 -14.74 9.88
N HIS A 2 15.22 -13.61 10.38
CA HIS A 2 13.81 -13.20 10.29
C HIS A 2 13.70 -11.75 9.87
N ASP A 3 12.84 -11.47 8.89
CA ASP A 3 12.55 -10.15 8.36
C ASP A 3 11.24 -9.57 8.93
N ILE A 4 11.29 -8.31 9.38
CA ILE A 4 10.18 -7.58 9.97
C ILE A 4 9.71 -6.54 8.97
N HIS A 5 8.57 -6.83 8.34
CA HIS A 5 7.86 -5.88 7.47
C HIS A 5 6.83 -5.04 8.24
N ASP A 6 6.22 -5.65 9.25
CA ASP A 6 5.23 -5.05 10.14
C ASP A 6 5.16 -5.86 11.44
N LEU A 7 4.56 -5.28 12.49
CA LEU A 7 4.26 -5.94 13.75
C LEU A 7 2.75 -5.92 13.95
N LEU A 8 2.12 -7.09 13.93
CA LEU A 8 0.69 -7.24 14.13
C LEU A 8 0.28 -6.79 15.54
N SER A 9 1.15 -6.97 16.54
CA SER A 9 0.88 -6.62 17.93
C SER A 9 0.70 -5.12 18.21
N ILE A 10 1.07 -4.26 17.26
CA ILE A 10 0.95 -2.80 17.37
C ILE A 10 -0.02 -2.21 16.34
N ARG A 11 -0.57 -3.04 15.44
CA ARG A 11 -1.62 -2.60 14.51
C ARG A 11 -2.84 -2.16 15.31
N ASN A 12 -3.17 -0.89 15.18
CA ASN A 12 -4.40 -0.32 15.71
C ASN A 12 -5.08 0.46 14.57
N THR A 13 -6.10 -0.14 13.98
CA THR A 13 -6.90 0.42 12.89
C THR A 13 -8.35 0.52 13.35
N GLU A 14 -9.06 1.57 12.93
CA GLU A 14 -10.50 1.73 13.22
C GLU A 14 -11.38 0.78 12.40
N TYR A 15 -10.78 0.13 11.39
CA TYR A 15 -11.41 -0.82 10.48
C TYR A 15 -10.88 -2.24 10.70
N ASP A 16 -11.68 -3.23 10.30
CA ASP A 16 -11.26 -4.64 10.21
C ASP A 16 -10.06 -4.74 9.27
N ASP A 17 -8.92 -5.20 9.78
CA ASP A 17 -7.67 -5.32 9.01
C ASP A 17 -7.66 -6.56 8.10
N GLY A 18 -8.82 -7.22 7.95
CA GLY A 18 -9.03 -8.36 7.05
C GLY A 18 -8.39 -9.65 7.56
N LEU A 19 -7.71 -9.60 8.71
CA LEU A 19 -7.20 -10.76 9.39
C LEU A 19 -8.37 -11.43 10.12
N LYS A 20 -8.90 -12.52 9.56
CA LYS A 20 -9.79 -13.43 10.29
C LYS A 20 -8.98 -14.10 11.41
N ARG A 21 -8.77 -13.39 12.51
CA ARG A 21 -8.05 -13.83 13.72
C ARG A 21 -8.84 -14.86 14.52
N ASN A 22 -9.50 -15.81 13.86
CA ASN A 22 -10.29 -16.84 14.50
C ASN A 22 -9.40 -17.61 15.50
N GLY A 23 -9.53 -17.32 16.79
CA GLY A 23 -8.75 -17.93 17.87
C GLY A 23 -7.35 -17.36 18.13
N LEU A 24 -6.98 -16.22 17.53
CA LEU A 24 -5.71 -15.52 17.80
C LEU A 24 -5.98 -14.30 18.69
N THR A 25 -5.64 -14.42 19.98
CA THR A 25 -5.67 -13.28 20.90
C THR A 25 -4.43 -12.41 20.71
N ILE A 26 -4.49 -11.14 21.13
CA ILE A 26 -3.33 -10.23 21.08
C ILE A 26 -2.15 -10.81 21.87
N GLU A 27 -2.42 -11.50 22.98
CA GLU A 27 -1.38 -12.15 23.78
C GLU A 27 -0.66 -13.22 22.97
N LYS A 28 -1.39 -14.02 22.19
CA LYS A 28 -0.79 -15.05 21.32
C LYS A 28 0.04 -14.43 20.21
N ILE A 29 -0.42 -13.34 19.60
CA ILE A 29 0.35 -12.59 18.58
C ILE A 29 1.66 -12.07 19.18
N VAL A 30 1.62 -11.45 20.35
CA VAL A 30 2.81 -10.94 21.04
C VAL A 30 3.78 -12.08 21.37
N GLN A 31 3.28 -13.24 21.81
CA GLN A 31 4.11 -14.40 22.11
C GLN A 31 4.79 -14.95 20.85
N GLU A 32 4.06 -15.08 19.75
CA GLU A 32 4.59 -15.58 18.47
C GLU A 32 5.61 -14.61 17.86
N GLU A 33 5.33 -13.30 17.85
CA GLU A 33 6.28 -12.27 17.43
C GLU A 33 7.54 -12.31 18.27
N LYS A 34 7.40 -12.33 19.60
CA LYS A 34 8.55 -12.41 20.52
C LYS A 34 9.38 -13.65 20.25
N ALA A 35 8.75 -14.81 20.11
CA ALA A 35 9.44 -16.06 19.83
C ALA A 35 10.19 -16.03 18.49
N ALA A 36 9.59 -15.44 17.44
CA ALA A 36 10.24 -15.30 16.14
C ALA A 36 11.49 -14.41 16.23
N LEU A 37 11.42 -13.32 17.00
CA LEU A 37 12.52 -12.37 17.17
C LEU A 37 13.64 -12.93 18.06
N GLU A 38 13.32 -13.48 19.22
CA GLU A 38 14.31 -13.96 20.18
C GLU A 38 15.09 -15.17 19.65
N ASN A 39 14.39 -16.10 18.99
CA ASN A 39 14.99 -17.35 18.48
C ASN A 39 15.68 -17.18 17.12
N SER A 40 15.72 -15.98 16.56
CA SER A 40 16.41 -15.71 15.30
C SER A 40 17.88 -15.32 15.52
N ASP A 41 18.79 -15.94 14.76
CA ASP A 41 20.21 -15.56 14.78
C ASP A 41 20.49 -14.15 14.22
N GLY A 42 19.57 -13.63 13.42
CA GLY A 42 19.64 -12.30 12.82
C GLY A 42 18.27 -11.79 12.43
N ILE A 43 18.08 -10.48 12.56
CA ILE A 43 16.83 -9.75 12.37
C ILE A 43 17.05 -8.67 11.31
N ILE A 44 16.18 -8.62 10.32
CA ILE A 44 16.20 -7.59 9.27
C ILE A 44 14.93 -6.76 9.38
N ALA A 45 15.02 -5.47 9.66
CA ALA A 45 13.87 -4.56 9.65
C ALA A 45 13.83 -3.77 8.34
N VAL A 46 12.64 -3.58 7.79
CA VAL A 46 12.48 -2.88 6.49
C VAL A 46 12.56 -1.36 6.58
N SER A 47 12.59 -0.81 7.79
CA SER A 47 12.76 0.63 8.04
C SER A 47 13.28 0.87 9.44
N ASP A 48 13.89 2.03 9.65
CA ASP A 48 14.31 2.48 10.99
C ASP A 48 13.11 2.57 11.93
N ALA A 49 11.94 3.01 11.45
CA ALA A 49 10.74 3.10 12.27
C ALA A 49 10.25 1.73 12.78
N ILE A 50 10.24 0.71 11.93
CA ILE A 50 9.88 -0.66 12.34
C ILE A 50 10.95 -1.22 13.28
N PHE A 51 12.22 -0.94 13.01
CA PHE A 51 13.32 -1.34 13.87
C PHE A 51 13.17 -0.75 15.27
N ASP A 52 12.99 0.56 15.40
CA ASP A 52 12.86 1.26 16.68
C ASP A 52 11.69 0.69 17.50
N ILE A 53 10.54 0.46 16.87
CA ILE A 53 9.38 -0.11 17.57
C ILE A 53 9.65 -1.55 18.02
N ALA A 54 10.24 -2.38 17.16
CA ALA A 54 10.58 -3.76 17.50
C ALA A 54 11.63 -3.81 18.61
N PHE A 55 12.65 -2.96 18.53
CA PHE A 55 13.74 -2.83 19.48
C PHE A 55 13.22 -2.42 20.86
N ASP A 56 12.40 -1.37 20.93
CA ASP A 56 11.84 -0.88 22.19
C ASP A 56 10.87 -1.88 22.82
N ARG A 57 10.02 -2.52 22.00
CA ARG A 57 9.00 -3.44 22.49
C ARG A 57 9.59 -4.77 22.97
N TYR A 58 10.56 -5.31 22.25
CA TYR A 58 11.09 -6.66 22.48
C TYR A 58 12.50 -6.68 23.06
N GLN A 59 13.11 -5.51 23.28
CA GLN A 59 14.46 -5.36 23.88
C GLN A 59 15.51 -6.16 23.12
N LEU A 60 15.49 -6.01 21.78
CA LEU A 60 16.32 -6.79 20.88
C LEU A 60 17.82 -6.50 21.07
N ASP A 61 18.66 -7.49 20.74
CA ASP A 61 20.11 -7.28 20.68
C ASP A 61 20.48 -6.62 19.34
N SER A 62 20.86 -5.34 19.37
CA SER A 62 21.20 -4.56 18.18
C SER A 62 22.33 -5.17 17.36
N ARG A 63 23.21 -5.98 17.95
CA ARG A 63 24.31 -6.67 17.23
C ARG A 63 23.81 -7.72 16.24
N ARG A 64 22.57 -8.19 16.41
CA ARG A 64 21.91 -9.15 15.52
C ARG A 64 20.91 -8.49 14.57
N CYS A 65 20.81 -7.17 14.60
CA CYS A 65 19.80 -6.44 13.83
C CYS A 65 20.43 -5.64 12.69
N LEU A 66 19.77 -5.64 11.54
CA LEU A 66 20.12 -4.85 10.37
C LEU A 66 18.85 -4.16 9.85
N VAL A 67 18.95 -2.88 9.52
CA VAL A 67 17.91 -2.22 8.73
C VAL A 67 18.26 -2.39 7.25
N PHE A 68 17.37 -3.02 6.49
CA PHE A 68 17.50 -3.17 5.05
C PHE A 68 16.18 -2.79 4.39
N GLN A 69 16.15 -1.60 3.77
CA GLN A 69 14.93 -1.05 3.21
C GLN A 69 14.45 -1.88 2.00
N ASN A 70 13.13 -1.91 1.82
CA ASN A 70 12.56 -2.51 0.62
C ASN A 70 12.85 -1.61 -0.59
N TYR A 71 13.46 -2.19 -1.63
CA TYR A 71 13.74 -1.52 -2.88
C TYR A 71 13.00 -2.19 -4.03
N VAL A 72 12.60 -1.39 -5.01
CA VAL A 72 12.12 -1.88 -6.30
C VAL A 72 13.32 -2.40 -7.08
N ALA A 73 13.19 -3.57 -7.72
CA ALA A 73 14.23 -4.11 -8.57
C ALA A 73 14.56 -3.13 -9.71
N GLY A 74 15.85 -2.92 -9.99
CA GLY A 74 16.29 -1.90 -10.94
C GLY A 74 15.74 -2.10 -12.34
N GLU A 75 15.57 -3.35 -12.78
CA GLU A 75 14.96 -3.72 -14.05
C GLU A 75 13.48 -3.37 -14.18
N MET A 76 12.80 -3.12 -13.05
CA MET A 76 11.40 -2.70 -13.03
C MET A 76 11.25 -1.19 -13.11
N LEU A 77 12.31 -0.41 -12.86
CA LEU A 77 12.25 1.04 -12.94
C LEU A 77 12.03 1.47 -14.41
N PRO A 78 11.12 2.42 -14.66
CA PRO A 78 10.89 2.91 -16.01
C PRO A 78 12.16 3.62 -16.51
N VAL A 79 12.62 3.26 -17.70
CA VAL A 79 13.77 3.93 -18.35
C VAL A 79 13.39 5.34 -18.80
N THR A 80 12.12 5.54 -19.14
CA THR A 80 11.55 6.82 -19.57
C THR A 80 10.15 6.96 -19.01
N ASP A 81 9.84 8.14 -18.50
CA ASP A 81 8.49 8.50 -18.12
C ASP A 81 7.66 8.79 -19.36
N ASP A 82 6.42 8.28 -19.39
CA ASP A 82 5.46 8.70 -20.40
C ASP A 82 4.91 10.10 -20.02
N LYS A 83 4.44 10.87 -21.00
CA LYS A 83 3.81 12.18 -20.72
C LYS A 83 2.61 12.01 -19.80
N LYS A 84 2.44 12.94 -18.87
CA LYS A 84 1.30 12.91 -17.95
C LYS A 84 -0.02 13.08 -18.72
N LEU A 85 -1.09 12.51 -18.17
CA LEU A 85 -2.43 12.69 -18.74
C LEU A 85 -2.89 14.14 -18.59
N SER A 86 -2.56 14.78 -17.47
CA SER A 86 -2.81 16.19 -17.18
C SER A 86 -2.17 17.13 -18.20
N ASP A 87 -1.05 16.75 -18.83
CA ASP A 87 -0.45 17.53 -19.92
C ASP A 87 -1.35 17.61 -21.18
N LYS A 88 -2.30 16.69 -21.32
CA LYS A 88 -3.16 16.57 -22.52
C LYS A 88 -4.48 17.30 -22.36
N ASP A 89 -5.10 17.21 -21.19
CA ASP A 89 -6.45 17.74 -20.94
C ASP A 89 -6.52 18.79 -19.81
N GLY A 90 -5.43 19.02 -19.09
CA GLY A 90 -5.35 19.97 -17.97
C GLY A 90 -6.05 19.51 -16.70
N MET A 91 -6.54 18.27 -16.65
CA MET A 91 -7.25 17.71 -15.50
C MET A 91 -6.30 16.97 -14.56
N ILE A 92 -6.67 16.82 -13.29
CA ILE A 92 -5.87 16.02 -12.34
C ILE A 92 -6.24 14.55 -12.52
N HIS A 93 -5.22 13.69 -12.65
CA HIS A 93 -5.37 12.24 -12.69
C HIS A 93 -4.67 11.57 -11.52
N MET A 94 -5.44 10.88 -10.70
CA MET A 94 -4.98 10.02 -9.62
C MET A 94 -5.07 8.56 -10.05
N VAL A 95 -4.11 7.74 -9.63
CA VAL A 95 -4.15 6.29 -9.81
C VAL A 95 -4.23 5.58 -8.48
N TYR A 96 -5.13 4.59 -8.38
CA TYR A 96 -5.19 3.62 -7.31
C TYR A 96 -4.66 2.28 -7.81
N GLU A 97 -3.69 1.72 -7.10
CA GLU A 97 -3.19 0.36 -7.32
C GLU A 97 -3.34 -0.41 -6.01
N GLY A 98 -4.03 -1.55 -6.06
CA GLY A 98 -4.15 -2.38 -4.87
C GLY A 98 -5.37 -3.30 -4.80
N HIS A 99 -5.62 -3.81 -3.60
CA HIS A 99 -6.77 -4.67 -3.31
C HIS A 99 -8.07 -3.87 -3.29
N LEU A 100 -9.17 -4.50 -3.71
CA LEU A 100 -10.51 -3.98 -3.57
C LEU A 100 -11.41 -5.08 -3.02
N ASP A 101 -12.28 -4.71 -2.09
CA ASP A 101 -13.26 -5.65 -1.56
C ASP A 101 -14.25 -6.06 -2.65
N SER A 102 -14.67 -7.32 -2.61
CA SER A 102 -15.59 -7.90 -3.61
C SER A 102 -17.06 -7.56 -3.36
N ASP A 103 -17.35 -6.91 -2.24
CA ASP A 103 -18.66 -6.53 -1.75
C ASP A 103 -18.61 -5.15 -1.06
N ARG A 104 -19.79 -4.55 -0.85
CA ARG A 104 -19.95 -3.26 -0.14
C ARG A 104 -20.36 -3.48 1.30
N ASN A 105 -19.46 -4.05 2.09
CA ASN A 105 -19.73 -4.40 3.49
C ASN A 105 -19.08 -3.43 4.49
N GLY A 106 -18.51 -2.31 4.02
CA GLY A 106 -17.77 -1.37 4.86
C GLY A 106 -16.39 -1.89 5.31
N GLY A 107 -15.85 -2.89 4.60
CA GLY A 107 -14.49 -3.38 4.80
C GLY A 107 -13.42 -2.36 4.47
N HIS A 108 -12.17 -2.66 4.84
CA HIS A 108 -11.03 -1.75 4.67
C HIS A 108 -10.82 -1.31 3.20
N TYR A 109 -11.19 -2.15 2.24
CA TYR A 109 -11.03 -1.88 0.81
C TYR A 109 -12.39 -1.68 0.10
N ASP A 110 -13.45 -1.33 0.83
CA ASP A 110 -14.69 -0.74 0.32
C ASP A 110 -14.49 0.77 0.09
N LEU A 111 -13.88 1.11 -1.04
CA LEU A 111 -13.45 2.45 -1.44
C LEU A 111 -14.49 3.21 -2.30
N PHE A 112 -15.70 2.70 -2.47
CA PHE A 112 -16.72 3.30 -3.35
C PHE A 112 -17.00 4.77 -3.00
N ASP A 113 -17.26 5.05 -1.73
CA ASP A 113 -17.63 6.39 -1.28
C ASP A 113 -16.43 7.34 -1.35
N MET A 114 -15.22 6.85 -1.04
CA MET A 114 -13.98 7.62 -1.19
C MET A 114 -13.72 7.99 -2.66
N PHE A 115 -13.83 7.03 -3.59
CA PHE A 115 -13.67 7.32 -5.01
C PHE A 115 -14.74 8.27 -5.53
N THR A 116 -15.99 8.12 -5.09
CA THR A 116 -17.07 9.04 -5.46
C THR A 116 -16.76 10.46 -4.98
N GLU A 117 -16.29 10.62 -3.74
CA GLU A 117 -16.00 11.94 -3.18
C GLU A 117 -14.81 12.62 -3.84
N ILE A 118 -13.76 11.87 -4.17
CA ILE A 118 -12.63 12.39 -4.94
C ILE A 118 -13.06 12.79 -6.36
N ALA A 119 -13.87 11.96 -7.03
CA ALA A 119 -14.38 12.25 -8.37
C ALA A 119 -15.26 13.52 -8.39
N ARG A 120 -16.08 13.76 -7.36
CA ARG A 120 -16.88 14.99 -7.22
C ARG A 120 -16.05 16.27 -7.16
N GLN A 121 -14.77 16.17 -6.79
CA GLN A 121 -13.83 17.29 -6.80
C GLN A 121 -13.21 17.54 -8.19
N GLY A 122 -13.66 16.82 -9.23
CA GLY A 122 -13.16 16.97 -10.60
C GLY A 122 -11.85 16.21 -10.86
N ILE A 123 -11.49 15.26 -10.00
CA ILE A 123 -10.27 14.44 -10.12
C ILE A 123 -10.63 13.15 -10.86
N ASN A 124 -9.88 12.82 -11.92
CA ASN A 124 -9.99 11.53 -12.58
C ASN A 124 -9.29 10.46 -11.74
N ILE A 125 -9.97 9.35 -11.45
CA ILE A 125 -9.44 8.22 -10.68
C ILE A 125 -9.28 7.04 -11.61
N HIS A 126 -8.07 6.53 -11.73
CA HIS A 126 -7.75 5.34 -12.51
C HIS A 126 -7.47 4.17 -11.57
N ILE A 127 -8.24 3.10 -11.68
CA ILE A 127 -8.19 1.95 -10.77
C ILE A 127 -7.50 0.79 -11.48
N TYR A 128 -6.33 0.38 -10.98
CA TYR A 128 -5.65 -0.86 -11.33
C TYR A 128 -5.79 -1.86 -10.18
N PRO A 129 -6.77 -2.77 -10.25
CA PRO A 129 -7.01 -3.68 -9.15
C PRO A 129 -6.00 -4.83 -9.19
N SER A 130 -5.65 -5.38 -8.02
CA SER A 130 -4.76 -6.57 -7.93
C SER A 130 -5.39 -7.85 -8.51
N ARG A 131 -6.72 -7.89 -8.60
CA ARG A 131 -7.52 -8.95 -9.22
C ARG A 131 -8.79 -8.33 -9.80
N ASP A 132 -9.48 -9.02 -10.71
CA ASP A 132 -10.75 -8.48 -11.22
C ASP A 132 -11.81 -8.40 -10.11
N THR A 133 -12.41 -7.21 -9.98
CA THR A 133 -13.47 -6.88 -9.03
C THR A 133 -14.67 -6.28 -9.80
N PRO A 134 -15.60 -7.13 -10.28
CA PRO A 134 -16.69 -6.71 -11.17
C PRO A 134 -17.58 -5.58 -10.65
N ILE A 135 -17.73 -5.45 -9.32
CA ILE A 135 -18.55 -4.40 -8.72
C ILE A 135 -17.96 -3.00 -8.99
N TYR A 136 -16.63 -2.84 -8.94
CA TYR A 136 -15.95 -1.57 -9.27
C TYR A 136 -15.93 -1.30 -10.77
N ARG A 137 -15.79 -2.35 -11.58
CA ARG A 137 -15.92 -2.24 -13.04
C ARG A 137 -17.30 -1.76 -13.46
N ASN A 138 -18.35 -2.22 -12.78
CA ASN A 138 -19.72 -1.77 -13.08
C ASN A 138 -19.98 -0.36 -12.53
N PHE A 139 -19.44 -0.04 -11.37
CA PHE A 139 -19.47 1.31 -10.80
C PHE A 139 -18.85 2.35 -11.73
N SER A 140 -17.67 2.08 -12.27
CA SER A 140 -16.98 3.00 -13.17
C SER A 140 -17.74 3.29 -14.47
N LYS A 141 -18.67 2.44 -14.89
CA LYS A 141 -19.50 2.69 -16.09
C LYS A 141 -20.50 3.83 -15.89
N ASN A 142 -20.86 4.13 -14.65
CA ASN A 142 -21.83 5.17 -14.31
C ASN A 142 -21.16 6.50 -13.92
N GLU A 143 -19.84 6.52 -13.80
CA GLU A 143 -19.06 7.66 -13.27
C GLU A 143 -17.99 8.06 -14.29
N SER A 144 -18.14 9.24 -14.92
CA SER A 144 -17.26 9.67 -16.03
C SER A 144 -15.81 9.94 -15.64
N LEU A 145 -15.58 10.20 -14.35
CA LEU A 145 -14.26 10.49 -13.78
C LEU A 145 -13.62 9.28 -13.10
N ILE A 146 -14.25 8.11 -13.14
CA ILE A 146 -13.73 6.89 -12.53
C ILE A 146 -13.48 5.87 -13.63
N HIS A 147 -12.22 5.46 -13.77
CA HIS A 147 -11.73 4.64 -14.87
C HIS A 147 -11.19 3.32 -14.33
N TYR A 148 -11.94 2.24 -14.51
CA TYR A 148 -11.51 0.91 -14.11
C TYR A 148 -10.68 0.24 -15.22
N HIS A 149 -9.48 -0.20 -14.90
CA HIS A 149 -8.57 -0.89 -15.82
C HIS A 149 -8.55 -2.39 -15.58
N GLU A 150 -8.19 -3.14 -16.61
CA GLU A 150 -7.88 -4.57 -16.45
C GLU A 150 -6.55 -4.74 -15.69
N THR A 151 -6.36 -5.93 -15.12
CA THR A 151 -5.09 -6.28 -14.49
C THR A 151 -3.97 -6.23 -15.52
N VAL A 152 -2.84 -5.65 -15.13
CA VAL A 152 -1.69 -5.46 -16.01
C VAL A 152 -0.48 -6.18 -15.41
N ASN A 153 0.39 -6.74 -16.25
CA ASN A 153 1.65 -7.30 -15.77
C ASN A 153 2.47 -6.21 -15.03
N PRO A 154 3.15 -6.52 -13.91
CA PRO A 154 3.88 -5.56 -13.09
C PRO A 154 4.84 -4.63 -13.85
N ALA A 155 5.62 -5.14 -14.81
CA ALA A 155 6.58 -4.32 -15.54
C ALA A 155 5.89 -3.24 -16.40
N ARG A 156 4.74 -3.59 -16.99
CA ARG A 156 3.93 -2.64 -17.73
C ARG A 156 3.18 -1.70 -16.79
N LEU A 157 2.67 -2.21 -15.67
CA LEU A 157 1.98 -1.41 -14.66
C LEU A 157 2.88 -0.26 -14.17
N ILE A 158 4.12 -0.54 -13.76
CA ILE A 158 5.05 0.49 -13.28
C ILE A 158 5.25 1.61 -14.32
N ARG A 159 5.34 1.26 -15.61
CA ARG A 159 5.39 2.26 -16.67
C ARG A 159 4.09 3.05 -16.80
N GLU A 160 2.94 2.39 -16.79
CA GLU A 160 1.63 3.06 -16.87
C GLU A 160 1.44 4.05 -15.71
N LEU A 161 1.89 3.69 -14.50
CA LEU A 161 1.80 4.53 -13.31
C LEU A 161 2.51 5.89 -13.46
N THR A 162 3.50 6.01 -14.36
CA THR A 162 4.21 7.29 -14.61
C THR A 162 3.34 8.39 -15.22
N LYS A 163 2.18 8.03 -15.80
CA LYS A 163 1.30 8.97 -16.53
C LYS A 163 0.40 9.80 -15.62
N TYR A 164 0.36 9.49 -14.32
CA TYR A 164 -0.59 10.10 -13.38
C TYR A 164 0.04 11.26 -12.62
N ASP A 165 -0.77 12.10 -11.98
CA ASP A 165 -0.27 13.18 -11.13
C ASP A 165 0.03 12.68 -9.72
N PHE A 166 -0.78 11.74 -9.25
CA PHE A 166 -0.72 11.20 -7.89
C PHE A 166 -0.96 9.69 -7.89
N GLY A 167 -0.17 8.97 -7.09
CA GLY A 167 -0.41 7.56 -6.78
C GLY A 167 -1.03 7.41 -5.39
N TRP A 168 -2.05 6.56 -5.31
CA TRP A 168 -2.58 6.01 -4.07
C TRP A 168 -2.25 4.53 -4.02
N GLY A 169 -1.21 4.21 -3.26
CA GLY A 169 -0.88 2.85 -2.86
C GLY A 169 -1.28 2.63 -1.40
N THR A 170 -1.96 1.52 -1.11
CA THR A 170 -2.24 1.11 0.27
C THR A 170 -1.15 0.16 0.76
N THR A 171 -0.09 0.70 1.35
CA THR A 171 0.78 -0.10 2.22
C THR A 171 0.27 0.03 3.64
N ALA A 172 -0.37 -1.01 4.17
CA ALA A 172 -0.69 -1.10 5.59
C ALA A 172 0.61 -1.27 6.39
N VAL A 173 1.24 -0.16 6.75
CA VAL A 173 2.35 -0.11 7.71
C VAL A 173 2.04 0.98 8.74
N LEU A 174 1.77 0.51 9.97
CA LEU A 174 1.65 1.24 11.23
C LEU A 174 0.46 2.20 11.44
N GLY A 175 -0.32 1.87 12.49
CA GLY A 175 -1.42 2.67 13.00
C GLY A 175 -0.98 3.92 13.77
N ARG A 176 -1.95 4.84 13.88
CA ARG A 176 -1.95 6.23 14.40
C ARG A 176 -1.66 7.37 13.42
N THR A 177 -1.26 7.07 12.20
CA THR A 177 -1.32 8.01 11.06
C THR A 177 -1.76 7.28 9.80
N ALA A 178 -2.97 6.72 9.83
CA ALA A 178 -3.68 6.36 8.60
C ALA A 178 -4.25 7.65 7.99
N TRP A 179 -3.37 8.56 7.57
CA TRP A 179 -3.69 9.61 6.63
C TRP A 179 -3.02 9.24 5.32
N CYS A 180 -3.85 9.15 4.27
CA CYS A 180 -3.47 8.97 2.87
C CYS A 180 -1.98 9.14 2.63
N ILE A 181 -1.26 8.06 2.37
CA ILE A 181 0.03 8.18 1.72
C ILE A 181 -0.30 8.56 0.27
N LEU A 182 -0.45 9.87 0.05
CA LEU A 182 -0.12 10.52 -1.21
C LEU A 182 1.38 10.29 -1.40
N GLN A 183 1.75 9.10 -1.85
CA GLN A 183 3.12 8.86 -2.23
C GLN A 183 3.30 9.63 -3.54
N THR A 184 3.91 10.81 -3.43
CA THR A 184 4.55 11.45 -4.58
C THR A 184 5.75 10.58 -4.97
N MET A 185 5.49 9.41 -5.56
CA MET A 185 6.52 8.69 -6.31
C MET A 185 6.67 9.37 -7.67
N PHE A 186 7.33 10.52 -7.66
CA PHE A 186 8.05 11.00 -8.83
C PHE A 186 9.48 11.24 -8.39
N LEU A 187 10.33 10.24 -8.64
CA LEU A 187 11.78 10.38 -8.66
C LEU A 187 12.16 11.41 -9.73
N THR A 188 12.02 12.69 -9.42
CA THR A 188 12.78 13.73 -10.10
C THR A 188 14.18 13.77 -9.49
N GLN A 189 14.96 12.70 -9.72
CA GLN A 189 16.40 12.88 -9.78
C GLN A 189 16.68 13.70 -11.03
N LYS A 190 16.70 15.03 -10.87
CA LYS A 190 17.41 15.90 -11.80
C LYS A 190 18.84 15.35 -11.94
N ARG A 191 19.14 14.78 -13.10
CA ARG A 191 20.51 14.70 -13.61
C ARG A 191 20.87 16.04 -14.26
#